data_AF-A0A1B6JLI9-F1
#
_entry.id   AF-A0A1B6JLI9-F1
#
_cell.length_a   1.000
_cell.length_b   1.000
_cell.length_c   1.000
_cell.angle_alpha   90.00
_cell.angle_beta   90.00
_cell.angle_gamma   90.00
#
_symmetry.space_group_name_H-M   'P 1'
#
loop_
_entity.id
_entity.type
_entity.pdbx_description
1 polymer ?
#
loop_
_entity_poly.entity_id
_entity_poly.type
_entity_poly.pdbx_seq_one_letter_code
_entity_poly.pdbx_strand_id
1 'polypeptide(L)'
;PTCDGIDCGEQKECIILDDIPTCVPELTCATINCIAGYTCVDRKCILDPCFDYECPDGEECYLEEVPCTHPPCRVPSCRPIDKCENSEDEECVKDQTCEGIDCGDQEECVILDGIPTCIPELTC
;
A
#
# COMPACT_ATOMS: atom_id res chain seq x y z
N PRO A 1 -21.68 7.27 -33.92
CA PRO A 1 -21.16 5.91 -33.63
C PRO A 1 -21.27 5.68 -32.12
N THR A 2 -21.83 4.56 -31.67
CA THR A 2 -21.94 4.26 -30.23
C THR A 2 -21.48 2.82 -29.95
N CYS A 3 -21.16 2.56 -28.70
CA CYS A 3 -20.86 1.21 -28.20
C CYS A 3 -22.12 0.45 -27.77
N ASP A 4 -23.32 1.00 -28.04
CA ASP A 4 -24.57 0.37 -27.62
C ASP A 4 -24.78 -0.96 -28.35
N GLY A 5 -24.95 -2.04 -27.57
CA GLY A 5 -25.17 -3.38 -28.12
C GLY A 5 -23.91 -4.07 -28.66
N ILE A 6 -22.72 -3.52 -28.43
CA ILE A 6 -21.45 -4.17 -28.76
C ILE A 6 -20.98 -4.98 -27.54
N ASP A 7 -20.88 -6.29 -27.71
CA ASP A 7 -20.26 -7.20 -26.75
C ASP A 7 -18.82 -7.50 -27.18
N CYS A 8 -17.85 -7.00 -26.42
CA CYS A 8 -16.42 -7.20 -26.68
C CYS A 8 -15.86 -8.49 -26.05
N GLY A 9 -16.64 -9.21 -25.23
CA GLY A 9 -16.15 -10.31 -24.40
C GLY A 9 -15.32 -9.85 -23.20
N GLU A 10 -14.75 -10.81 -22.46
CA GLU A 10 -14.02 -10.53 -21.22
C GLU A 10 -12.71 -9.74 -21.44
N GLN A 11 -12.36 -8.91 -20.45
CA GLN A 11 -11.12 -8.10 -20.41
C GLN A 11 -10.94 -7.18 -21.61
N LYS A 12 -12.05 -6.72 -22.21
CA LYS A 12 -12.07 -5.74 -23.29
C LYS A 12 -13.16 -4.70 -23.05
N GLU A 13 -12.86 -3.46 -23.37
CA GLU A 13 -13.82 -2.36 -23.33
C GLU A 13 -14.07 -1.81 -24.74
N CYS A 14 -15.32 -1.42 -25.01
CA CYS A 14 -15.65 -0.72 -26.25
C CYS A 14 -15.36 0.77 -26.07
N ILE A 15 -14.54 1.32 -26.96
CA ILE A 15 -14.26 2.75 -27.06
C ILE A 15 -14.49 3.25 -28.48
N ILE A 16 -14.72 4.55 -28.66
CA ILE A 16 -14.80 5.16 -29.99
C ILE A 16 -13.42 5.71 -30.36
N LEU A 17 -12.79 5.11 -31.37
CA LEU A 17 -11.52 5.59 -31.96
C LEU A 17 -11.80 6.04 -33.39
N ASP A 18 -11.51 7.30 -33.72
CA ASP A 18 -11.73 7.88 -35.05
C ASP A 18 -13.15 7.62 -35.60
N ASP A 19 -14.17 7.85 -34.78
CA ASP A 19 -15.59 7.58 -35.09
C ASP A 19 -15.94 6.11 -35.36
N ILE A 20 -15.06 5.17 -35.02
CA ILE A 20 -15.28 3.72 -35.17
C ILE A 20 -15.34 3.05 -33.78
N PRO A 21 -16.45 2.38 -33.44
CA PRO A 21 -16.51 1.56 -32.22
C PRO A 21 -15.50 0.42 -32.29
N THR A 22 -14.59 0.39 -31.32
CA THR A 22 -13.45 -0.52 -31.30
C THR A 22 -13.36 -1.20 -29.92
N CYS A 23 -13.26 -2.52 -29.91
CA CYS A 23 -12.98 -3.29 -28.71
C CYS A 23 -11.47 -3.29 -28.45
N VAL A 24 -11.04 -2.71 -27.34
CA VAL A 24 -9.64 -2.70 -26.91
C VAL A 24 -9.47 -3.51 -25.64
N PRO A 25 -8.30 -4.11 -25.38
CA PRO A 25 -8.02 -4.73 -24.09
C PRO A 25 -8.26 -3.75 -22.94
N GLU A 26 -8.92 -4.22 -21.89
CA GLU A 26 -9.07 -3.47 -20.65
C GLU A 26 -7.69 -3.39 -19.97
N LEU A 27 -7.07 -2.22 -20.05
CA LEU A 27 -5.77 -1.98 -19.44
C LEU A 27 -5.96 -1.74 -17.95
N THR A 28 -5.70 -2.75 -17.13
CA THR A 28 -5.63 -2.61 -15.67
C THR A 28 -4.18 -2.48 -15.21
N CYS A 29 -3.94 -2.00 -13.99
CA CYS A 29 -2.59 -2.00 -13.42
C CYS A 29 -1.99 -3.40 -13.23
N ALA A 30 -2.79 -4.47 -13.33
CA ALA A 30 -2.28 -5.84 -13.41
C ALA A 30 -1.65 -6.18 -14.78
N THR A 31 -2.00 -5.43 -15.84
CA THR A 31 -1.54 -5.65 -17.22
C THR A 31 -0.61 -4.56 -17.74
N ILE A 32 -0.67 -3.36 -17.15
CA ILE A 32 0.17 -2.23 -17.51
C ILE A 32 1.54 -2.43 -16.86
N ASN A 33 2.57 -2.63 -17.69
CA ASN A 33 3.96 -2.65 -17.24
C ASN A 33 4.56 -1.25 -17.40
N CYS A 34 4.68 -0.52 -16.29
CA CYS A 34 5.37 0.76 -16.27
C CYS A 34 6.89 0.57 -16.35
N ILE A 35 7.60 1.53 -16.95
CA ILE A 35 9.07 1.56 -16.94
C ILE A 35 9.59 1.82 -15.53
N ALA A 36 10.88 1.54 -15.30
CA ALA A 36 11.53 1.84 -14.02
C ALA A 36 11.31 3.32 -13.60
N GLY A 37 11.01 3.52 -12.32
CA GLY A 37 10.69 4.82 -11.74
C GLY A 37 9.26 5.31 -11.96
N TYR A 38 8.40 4.46 -12.50
CA TYR A 38 6.98 4.76 -12.62
C TYR A 38 6.16 3.64 -11.99
N THR A 39 5.08 4.02 -11.30
CA THR A 39 4.11 3.09 -10.73
C THR A 39 2.75 3.25 -11.42
N CYS A 40 1.98 2.17 -11.50
CA CYS A 40 0.64 2.22 -12.09
C CYS A 40 -0.40 2.62 -11.05
N VAL A 41 -1.09 3.73 -11.30
CA VAL A 41 -2.23 4.20 -10.51
C VAL A 41 -3.35 4.59 -11.48
N ASP A 42 -4.56 4.08 -11.25
CA ASP A 42 -5.75 4.37 -12.08
C ASP A 42 -5.51 4.22 -13.59
N ARG A 43 -4.84 3.11 -13.96
CA ARG A 43 -4.50 2.76 -15.35
C ARG A 43 -3.51 3.72 -16.02
N LYS A 44 -2.77 4.51 -15.22
CA LYS A 44 -1.74 5.45 -15.70
C LYS A 44 -0.43 5.17 -15.00
N CYS A 45 0.66 5.17 -15.77
CA CYS A 45 2.00 5.21 -15.21
C CYS A 45 2.29 6.63 -14.74
N ILE A 46 2.45 6.79 -13.43
CA ILE A 46 2.85 8.04 -12.80
C ILE A 46 4.26 7.88 -12.24
N LEU A 47 5.02 8.97 -12.17
CA LEU A 47 6.35 8.95 -11.57
C LEU A 47 6.22 8.45 -10.12
N ASP A 48 7.03 7.46 -9.76
CA ASP A 48 7.11 6.95 -8.39
C ASP A 48 7.99 7.91 -7.56
N PRO A 49 7.41 8.64 -6.57
CA PRO A 49 8.18 9.57 -5.75
C PRO A 49 9.26 8.89 -4.90
N CYS A 50 9.14 7.57 -4.64
CA CYS A 50 10.12 6.80 -3.89
C CYS A 50 11.31 6.30 -4.74
N PHE A 51 11.25 6.41 -6.07
CA PHE A 51 12.24 5.77 -6.95
C PHE A 51 13.68 6.25 -6.75
N ASP A 52 13.86 7.57 -6.61
CA ASP A 52 15.16 8.21 -6.34
C ASP A 52 15.27 8.74 -4.90
N TYR A 53 14.39 8.28 -4.00
CA TYR A 53 14.36 8.74 -2.61
C TYR A 53 15.14 7.78 -1.72
N GLU A 54 16.31 8.22 -1.25
CA GLU A 54 17.18 7.41 -0.39
C GLU A 54 16.81 7.57 1.09
N CYS A 55 16.34 6.48 1.68
CA CYS A 55 16.13 6.38 3.13
C CYS A 55 17.42 5.95 3.86
N PRO A 56 17.57 6.31 5.14
CA PRO A 56 18.61 5.78 6.02
C PRO A 56 18.64 4.25 6.07
N ASP A 57 19.79 3.68 6.47
CA ASP A 57 19.94 2.25 6.67
C ASP A 57 18.87 1.69 7.62
N GLY A 58 18.16 0.65 7.19
CA GLY A 58 17.10 0.00 7.97
C GLY A 58 15.72 0.63 7.84
N GLU A 59 15.55 1.63 6.97
CA GLU A 59 14.26 2.23 6.64
C GLU A 59 13.87 1.96 5.16
N GLU A 60 12.57 1.90 4.90
CA GLU A 60 12.00 1.83 3.55
C GLU A 60 11.21 3.10 3.23
N CYS A 61 11.23 3.49 1.94
CA CYS A 61 10.40 4.58 1.46
C CYS A 61 8.96 4.12 1.33
N TYR A 62 8.04 4.91 1.86
CA TYR A 62 6.61 4.75 1.68
C TYR A 62 5.99 6.10 1.30
N LEU A 63 4.80 6.04 0.69
CA LEU A 63 4.05 7.23 0.33
C LEU A 63 3.06 7.58 1.43
N GLU A 64 3.36 8.62 2.19
CA GLU A 64 2.48 9.15 3.23
C GLU A 64 1.37 10.01 2.61
N GLU A 65 0.12 9.75 3.02
CA GLU A 65 -1.02 10.57 2.62
C GLU A 65 -1.05 11.85 3.46
N VAL A 66 -0.85 13.00 2.80
CA VAL A 66 -0.85 14.31 3.46
C VAL A 66 -2.08 15.13 3.03
N PRO A 67 -2.65 15.98 3.91
CA PRO A 67 -3.72 16.88 3.51
C PRO A 67 -3.18 17.94 2.55
N CYS A 68 -3.72 18.01 1.34
CA CYS A 68 -3.32 19.02 0.35
C CYS A 68 -4.51 19.50 -0.51
N THR A 69 -4.38 20.66 -1.13
CA THR A 69 -5.46 21.28 -1.93
C THR A 69 -5.55 20.72 -3.36
N HIS A 70 -4.49 20.09 -3.88
CA HIS A 70 -4.43 19.58 -5.27
C HIS A 70 -3.73 18.21 -5.32
N PRO A 71 -4.44 17.11 -5.64
CA PRO A 71 -3.85 15.78 -5.73
C PRO A 71 -2.85 15.62 -6.90
N PRO A 72 -1.92 14.64 -6.83
CA PRO A 72 -1.77 13.63 -5.79
C PRO A 72 -1.11 14.16 -4.50
N CYS A 73 -1.76 13.94 -3.35
CA CYS A 73 -1.27 14.37 -2.04
C CYS A 73 -0.47 13.26 -1.33
N ARG A 74 0.49 12.69 -2.04
CA ARG A 74 1.35 11.63 -1.50
C ARG A 74 2.80 12.08 -1.57
N VAL A 75 3.51 12.01 -0.46
CA VAL A 75 4.92 12.40 -0.36
C VAL A 75 5.76 11.22 0.09
N PRO A 76 7.00 11.09 -0.42
CA PRO A 76 7.90 10.06 0.05
C PRO A 76 8.34 10.36 1.49
N SER A 77 8.16 9.38 2.36
CA SER A 77 8.55 9.38 3.78
C SER A 77 9.30 8.07 4.07
N CYS A 78 10.17 8.06 5.07
CA CYS A 78 10.88 6.84 5.48
C CYS A 78 10.23 6.24 6.73
N ARG A 79 10.10 4.92 6.75
CA ARG A 79 9.69 4.18 7.96
C ARG A 79 10.66 3.04 8.22
N PRO A 80 10.88 2.63 9.47
CA PRO A 80 11.65 1.43 9.79
C PRO A 80 11.10 0.21 9.03
N ILE A 81 11.98 -0.61 8.47
CA ILE A 81 11.61 -1.88 7.87
C ILE A 81 11.21 -2.83 9.00
N ASP A 82 9.91 -3.05 9.18
CA ASP A 82 9.38 -4.08 10.07
C ASP A 82 9.70 -5.45 9.45
N LYS A 83 10.80 -6.07 9.92
CA LYS A 83 11.26 -7.39 9.42
C LYS A 83 10.25 -8.54 9.63
N CYS A 84 9.11 -8.27 10.26
CA CYS A 84 8.11 -9.28 10.59
C CYS A 84 6.84 -9.22 9.71
N GLU A 85 6.67 -8.21 8.83
CA GLU A 85 5.60 -8.27 7.82
C GLU A 85 6.07 -9.20 6.68
N ASN A 86 5.64 -10.47 6.72
CA ASN A 86 5.84 -11.54 5.72
C ASN A 86 7.03 -12.50 5.91
N SER A 87 7.50 -12.72 7.14
CA SER A 87 8.41 -13.81 7.44
C SER A 87 7.65 -15.07 7.88
N GLU A 88 7.72 -16.16 7.09
CA GLU A 88 7.60 -17.52 7.64
C GLU A 88 8.87 -17.92 8.43
N ASP A 89 9.78 -16.96 8.68
CA ASP A 89 10.98 -17.16 9.48
C ASP A 89 10.62 -17.30 10.97
N GLU A 90 11.00 -18.45 11.52
CA GLU A 90 10.94 -18.82 12.95
C GLU A 90 11.68 -17.84 13.88
N GLU A 91 12.42 -16.85 13.35
CA GLU A 91 13.12 -15.81 14.14
C GLU A 91 12.33 -14.50 14.31
N CYS A 92 11.20 -14.29 13.61
CA CYS A 92 10.24 -13.20 13.92
C CYS A 92 9.06 -13.74 14.76
N VAL A 93 9.37 -14.54 15.78
CA VAL A 93 8.50 -14.61 16.95
C VAL A 93 8.72 -13.28 17.67
N LYS A 94 7.95 -12.24 17.33
CA LYS A 94 7.61 -11.24 18.35
C LYS A 94 7.05 -12.11 19.46
N ASP A 95 7.80 -12.25 20.56
CA ASP A 95 7.35 -12.93 21.75
C ASP A 95 5.88 -12.51 21.94
N GLN A 96 4.93 -13.42 21.66
CA GLN A 96 3.50 -13.15 21.80
C GLN A 96 3.16 -13.16 23.29
N THR A 97 4.05 -12.60 24.08
CA THR A 97 4.15 -12.68 25.52
C THR A 97 4.50 -11.28 25.98
N CYS A 98 4.12 -10.98 27.21
CA CYS A 98 4.56 -9.76 27.87
C CYS A 98 5.97 -9.88 28.44
N GLU A 99 6.73 -10.91 28.06
CA GLU A 99 8.09 -11.14 28.55
C GLU A 99 9.04 -10.13 27.89
N GLY A 100 9.66 -9.27 28.71
CA GLY A 100 10.57 -8.22 28.23
C GLY A 100 9.90 -6.92 27.79
N ILE A 101 8.58 -6.79 27.96
CA ILE A 101 7.85 -5.54 27.70
C ILE A 101 7.77 -4.71 28.99
N ASP A 102 8.40 -3.53 28.95
CA ASP A 102 8.37 -2.55 30.03
C ASP A 102 7.30 -1.49 29.73
N CYS A 103 6.09 -1.67 30.27
CA CYS A 103 5.03 -0.68 30.16
C CYS A 103 5.26 0.48 31.13
N GLY A 104 4.75 1.67 30.81
CA GLY A 104 4.92 2.85 31.66
C GLY A 104 4.26 2.71 33.03
N ASP A 105 4.62 3.58 33.98
CA ASP A 105 3.98 3.61 35.30
C ASP A 105 2.44 3.73 35.15
N GLN A 106 1.69 2.75 35.68
CA GLN A 106 0.23 2.58 35.59
C GLN A 106 -0.30 1.91 34.30
N GLU A 107 0.56 1.25 33.53
CA GLU A 107 0.14 0.41 32.42
C GLU A 107 0.44 -1.07 32.69
N GLU A 108 -0.48 -1.95 32.29
CA GLU A 108 -0.31 -3.40 32.33
C GLU A 108 -0.20 -3.93 30.89
N CYS A 109 0.75 -4.83 30.65
CA CYS A 109 0.83 -5.54 29.39
C CYS A 109 -0.21 -6.66 29.34
N VAL A 110 -1.07 -6.62 28.32
CA VAL A 110 -2.06 -7.66 28.01
C VAL A 110 -1.95 -8.10 26.57
N ILE A 111 -2.26 -9.36 26.28
CA ILE A 111 -2.27 -9.86 24.90
C ILE A 111 -3.67 -9.68 24.32
N LEU A 112 -3.81 -8.84 23.30
CA LEU A 112 -5.05 -8.62 22.55
C LEU A 112 -4.84 -9.11 21.11
N ASP A 113 -5.68 -10.05 20.67
CA ASP A 113 -5.61 -10.64 19.32
C ASP A 113 -4.22 -11.21 18.94
N GLY A 114 -3.50 -11.75 19.93
CA GLY A 114 -2.15 -12.29 19.74
C GLY A 114 -1.04 -11.25 19.75
N ILE A 115 -1.35 -10.00 20.09
CA ILE A 115 -0.43 -8.86 20.12
C ILE A 115 -0.31 -8.35 21.56
N PRO A 116 0.90 -8.34 22.16
CA PRO A 116 1.09 -7.73 23.47
C PRO A 116 0.91 -6.21 23.39
N THR A 117 0.08 -5.68 24.28
CA THR A 117 -0.41 -4.30 24.29
C THR A 117 -0.37 -3.77 25.72
N CYS A 118 0.30 -2.62 25.95
CA CYS A 118 0.21 -1.92 27.22
C CYS A 118 -1.12 -1.18 27.30
N ILE A 119 -1.94 -1.49 28.30
CA ILE A 119 -3.20 -0.78 28.56
C ILE A 119 -3.12 -0.09 29.92
N PRO A 120 -3.74 1.09 30.10
CA PRO A 120 -3.79 1.73 31.41
C PRO A 120 -4.60 0.89 32.40
N GLU A 121 -4.06 0.73 33.61
CA GLU A 121 -4.79 0.19 34.77
C GLU A 121 -5.97 1.14 35.06
N LEU A 122 -7.16 0.78 34.56
CA LEU A 122 -8.40 1.49 34.87
C LEU A 122 -8.76 1.24 36.35
N THR A 123 -8.15 2.03 37.23
CA THR A 123 -8.59 2.13 38.62
C THR A 123 -10.01 2.69 38.65
N CYS A 124 -10.97 1.85 39.05
CA CYS A 124 -12.33 2.25 39.43
C CYS A 124 -12.35 2.84 40.85
#